data_AF-A0A9D9JLQ9-F1
#
_entry.id   AF-A0A9D9JLQ9-F1
#
_cell.length_a   1.000
_cell.length_b   1.000
_cell.length_c   1.000
_cell.angle_alpha   90.00
_cell.angle_beta   90.00
_cell.angle_gamma   90.00
#
_symmetry.space_group_name_H-M   'P 1'
#
loop_
_entity.id
_entity.type
_entity.pdbx_description
1 polymer ?
#
loop_
_entity_poly.entity_id
_entity_poly.type
_entity_poly.pdbx_seq_one_letter_code
_entity_poly.pdbx_strand_id
1 'polypeptide(L)'
;MAGKLRVEVVTAERVVYQVDDADMVIAPGAEGTLGILPRHAPLVSLLSMGEMRVKRGREEDSLTIFGGFLEVANNVVRVLADAAERAEEIDLARAEEARQRALARLRERRADIDRRRAEMALRRSTVRLAVARKRRARTGVGGPPLPEAQP
;
A
#
# COMPACT_ATOMS: atom_id res chain seq x y z
N MET A 1 20.20 7.56 21.97
CA MET A 1 19.77 6.38 21.19
C MET A 1 18.34 6.60 20.72
N ALA A 2 18.09 6.62 19.42
CA ALA A 2 16.73 6.64 18.90
C ALA A 2 16.07 5.28 19.20
N GLY A 3 14.84 5.27 19.71
CA GLY A 3 14.11 4.02 19.91
C GLY A 3 13.85 3.34 18.56
N LYS A 4 13.45 2.08 18.57
CA LYS A 4 12.95 1.37 17.38
C LYS A 4 11.45 1.09 17.53
N LEU A 5 10.78 0.91 16.41
CA LEU A 5 9.39 0.50 16.34
C LEU A 5 9.31 -0.99 15.95
N ARG A 6 8.48 -1.73 16.68
CA ARG A 6 7.96 -3.00 16.19
C ARG A 6 6.79 -2.71 15.27
N VAL A 7 6.76 -3.31 14.09
CA VAL A 7 5.72 -3.12 13.08
C VAL A 7 5.16 -4.46 12.70
N GLU A 8 3.84 -4.58 12.72
CA GLU A 8 3.12 -5.80 12.39
C GLU A 8 1.93 -5.44 11.50
N VAL A 9 1.85 -6.06 10.32
CA VAL A 9 0.74 -5.91 9.38
C VAL A 9 0.09 -7.26 9.20
N VAL A 10 -1.17 -7.36 9.62
CA VAL A 10 -1.98 -8.57 9.56
C VAL A 10 -3.23 -8.34 8.73
N THR A 11 -3.66 -9.40 8.04
CA THR A 11 -5.00 -9.50 7.45
C THR A 11 -5.73 -10.66 8.11
N ALA A 12 -7.00 -10.87 7.75
CA ALA A 12 -7.76 -12.03 8.21
C ALA A 12 -7.14 -13.38 7.78
N GLU A 13 -6.29 -13.38 6.74
CA GLU A 13 -5.73 -14.60 6.15
C GLU A 13 -4.34 -14.94 6.70
N ARG A 14 -3.50 -13.93 6.95
CA ARG A 14 -2.10 -14.13 7.35
C ARG A 14 -1.47 -12.88 7.98
N VAL A 15 -0.30 -13.09 8.59
CA VAL A 15 0.67 -12.02 8.83
C VAL A 15 1.34 -11.68 7.49
N VAL A 16 1.16 -10.45 7.01
CA VAL A 16 1.72 -9.97 5.74
C VAL A 16 3.14 -9.46 5.95
N TYR A 17 3.41 -8.87 7.12
CA TYR A 17 4.69 -8.24 7.40
C TYR A 17 4.93 -8.09 8.90
N GLN A 18 6.17 -8.32 9.33
CA GLN A 18 6.56 -8.14 10.72
C GLN A 18 8.06 -7.82 10.81
N VAL A 19 8.41 -6.79 11.59
CA VAL A 19 9.80 -6.39 11.93
C VAL A 19 9.83 -5.73 13.30
N ASP A 20 10.98 -5.78 13.98
CA ASP A 20 11.12 -5.26 15.35
C ASP A 20 12.04 -4.01 15.44
N ASP A 21 12.60 -3.57 14.32
CA ASP A 21 13.70 -2.59 14.25
C ASP A 21 13.44 -1.41 13.29
N ALA A 22 12.17 -1.06 13.06
CA ALA A 22 11.79 0.05 12.19
C ALA A 22 12.14 1.42 12.80
N ASP A 23 12.66 2.32 11.98
CA ASP A 23 12.98 3.70 12.36
C ASP A 23 11.78 4.63 12.20
N MET A 24 10.91 4.34 11.22
CA MET A 24 9.72 5.13 10.94
C MET A 24 8.72 4.31 10.12
N VAL A 25 7.44 4.51 10.39
CA VAL A 25 6.34 4.01 9.57
C VAL A 25 5.63 5.18 8.92
N ILE A 26 5.32 5.06 7.64
CA ILE A 26 4.47 6.00 6.90
C ILE A 26 3.25 5.24 6.43
N ALA A 27 2.05 5.62 6.87
CA ALA A 27 0.82 4.90 6.56
C ALA A 27 -0.23 5.81 5.91
N PRO A 28 -1.09 5.27 5.01
CA PRO A 28 -2.18 6.01 4.41
C PRO A 28 -3.37 6.06 5.39
N GLY A 29 -3.45 7.12 6.19
CA GLY A 29 -4.61 7.38 7.05
C GLY A 29 -5.86 7.77 6.25
N ALA A 30 -7.02 7.77 6.91
CA ALA A 30 -8.27 8.19 6.29
C ALA A 30 -8.27 9.66 5.84
N GLU A 31 -7.63 10.54 6.63
CA GLU A 31 -7.59 11.99 6.40
C GLU A 31 -6.27 12.48 5.77
N GLY A 32 -5.33 11.58 5.47
CA GLY A 32 -4.03 11.97 4.94
C GLY A 32 -2.96 10.93 5.18
N THR A 33 -1.69 11.37 5.19
CA THR A 33 -0.55 10.49 5.45
C THR A 33 -0.09 10.63 6.90
N LEU A 34 0.07 9.50 7.59
CA LEU A 34 0.57 9.44 8.96
C LEU A 34 2.04 9.04 8.96
N GLY A 35 2.88 9.82 9.64
CA GLY A 35 4.29 9.50 9.89
C GLY A 35 4.49 9.16 11.37
N ILE A 36 4.86 7.93 11.67
CA ILE A 36 4.98 7.41 13.03
C ILE A 36 6.45 7.15 13.32
N LEU A 37 6.96 7.83 14.34
CA LEU A 37 8.32 7.69 14.86
C LEU A 37 8.33 6.96 16.21
N PRO A 38 9.48 6.47 16.67
CA PRO A 38 9.64 5.96 18.03
C PRO A 38 9.17 6.98 19.08
N ARG A 39 8.48 6.49 20.10
CA ARG A 39 7.81 7.25 21.18
C ARG A 39 6.66 8.15 20.71
N HIS A 40 6.04 7.83 19.59
CA HIS A 40 4.77 8.45 19.21
C HIS A 40 3.71 8.21 20.28
N ALA A 41 2.84 9.20 20.49
CA ALA A 41 1.70 9.07 21.40
C ALA A 41 0.78 7.90 20.95
N PRO A 42 0.10 7.21 21.87
CA PRO A 42 -0.87 6.19 21.49
C PRO A 42 -1.93 6.74 20.54
N LEU A 43 -2.22 5.99 19.47
CA LEU A 43 -3.11 6.42 18.40
C LEU A 43 -3.86 5.22 17.84
N VAL A 44 -5.15 5.39 17.57
CA VAL A 44 -5.93 4.49 16.72
C VAL A 44 -6.49 5.31 15.56
N SER A 45 -6.32 4.82 14.33
CA SER A 45 -6.77 5.53 13.13
C SER A 45 -7.28 4.56 12.06
N LEU A 46 -8.23 5.03 11.26
CA LEU A 46 -8.66 4.34 10.05
C LEU A 46 -7.62 4.50 8.94
N LEU A 47 -7.45 3.44 8.15
CA LEU A 47 -6.57 3.44 6.99
C LEU A 47 -7.36 3.59 5.69
N SER A 48 -6.81 4.36 4.76
CA SER A 48 -7.29 4.45 3.39
C SER A 48 -6.52 3.49 2.48
N MET A 49 -6.93 3.43 1.20
CA MET A 49 -6.23 2.63 0.20
C MET A 49 -4.98 3.36 -0.29
N GLY A 50 -3.80 2.77 -0.10
CA GLY A 50 -2.56 3.42 -0.48
C GLY A 50 -1.30 2.60 -0.20
N GLU A 51 -0.16 3.30 -0.26
CA GLU A 51 1.16 2.74 0.06
C GLU A 51 1.48 2.98 1.54
N MET A 52 1.79 1.91 2.27
CA MET A 52 2.47 1.98 3.56
C MET A 52 3.96 1.73 3.36
N ARG A 53 4.80 2.48 4.07
CA ARG A 53 6.25 2.39 3.96
C ARG A 53 6.87 2.22 5.34
N VAL A 54 7.79 1.27 5.46
CA VAL A 54 8.52 1.00 6.70
C VAL A 54 10.00 1.23 6.43
N LYS A 55 10.59 2.19 7.14
CA LYS A 55 12.01 2.53 6.99
C LYS A 55 12.86 1.82 8.04
N ARG A 56 13.97 1.22 7.61
CA ARG A 56 15.02 0.62 8.45
C ARG A 56 16.39 1.03 7.93
N GLY A 57 16.98 2.05 8.53
CA GLY A 57 18.27 2.62 8.10
C GLY A 57 18.21 3.10 6.65
N ARG A 58 18.88 2.39 5.75
CA ARG A 58 18.89 2.67 4.31
C ARG A 58 17.82 1.89 3.52
N GLU A 59 17.18 0.93 4.15
CA GLU A 59 16.12 0.13 3.54
C GLU A 59 14.75 0.80 3.73
N GLU A 60 13.89 0.65 2.72
CA GLU A 60 12.50 1.10 2.76
C GLU A 60 11.62 0.02 2.14
N ASP A 61 10.84 -0.66 2.98
CA ASP A 61 9.86 -1.63 2.51
C ASP A 61 8.55 -0.93 2.17
N SER A 62 8.01 -1.23 0.99
CA SER A 62 6.71 -0.75 0.54
C SER A 62 5.68 -1.87 0.59
N LEU A 63 4.49 -1.54 1.11
CA LEU A 63 3.33 -2.41 1.16
C LEU A 63 2.12 -1.66 0.60
N THR A 64 1.21 -2.39 -0.03
CA THR A 64 -0.12 -1.87 -0.34
C THR A 64 -1.06 -2.18 0.81
N ILE A 65 -1.87 -1.20 1.20
CA ILE A 65 -2.91 -1.33 2.21
C ILE A 65 -4.25 -0.97 1.55
N PHE A 66 -5.28 -1.78 1.78
CA PHE A 66 -6.61 -1.60 1.18
C PHE A 66 -7.72 -1.36 2.20
N GLY A 67 -7.46 -0.55 3.21
CA GLY A 67 -8.37 -0.27 4.32
C GLY A 67 -7.94 -0.95 5.61
N GLY A 68 -8.81 -0.88 6.62
CA GLY A 68 -8.56 -1.40 7.95
C GLY A 68 -8.17 -0.33 8.97
N PHE A 69 -7.44 -0.74 10.01
CA PHE A 69 -7.11 0.08 11.17
C PHE A 69 -5.62 0.04 11.49
N LEU A 70 -5.12 1.16 12.01
CA LEU A 70 -3.78 1.29 12.56
C LEU A 70 -3.87 1.60 14.05
N GLU A 71 -3.10 0.88 14.84
CA GLU A 71 -2.89 1.12 16.27
C GLU A 71 -1.40 1.41 16.51
N VAL A 72 -1.12 2.43 17.31
CA VAL A 72 0.20 2.73 17.86
C VAL A 72 0.11 2.67 19.36
N ALA A 73 0.92 1.81 19.99
CA ALA A 73 1.05 1.74 21.45
C ALA A 73 2.41 1.16 21.84
N ASN A 74 3.08 1.73 22.84
CA ASN A 74 4.32 1.19 23.41
C ASN A 74 5.43 0.89 22.35
N ASN A 75 5.63 1.79 21.39
CA ASN A 75 6.53 1.61 20.24
C ASN A 75 6.18 0.43 19.32
N VAL A 76 4.94 -0.05 19.37
CA VAL A 76 4.40 -1.06 18.47
C VAL A 76 3.39 -0.39 17.55
N VAL A 77 3.57 -0.56 16.24
CA VAL A 77 2.60 -0.19 15.20
C VAL A 77 1.95 -1.47 14.68
N ARG A 78 0.66 -1.63 14.96
CA ARG A 78 -0.15 -2.74 14.46
C ARG A 78 -1.09 -2.25 13.40
N VAL A 79 -1.11 -2.95 12.28
CA VAL A 79 -2.03 -2.68 11.17
C VAL A 79 -2.90 -3.91 10.96
N LEU A 80 -4.18 -3.76 11.20
CA LEU A 80 -5.20 -4.75 10.86
C LEU A 80 -5.83 -4.32 9.54
N ALA A 81 -5.30 -4.82 8.43
CA ALA A 81 -5.72 -4.44 7.09
C ALA A 81 -6.80 -5.38 6.54
N ASP A 82 -7.77 -4.82 5.80
CA ASP A 82 -8.75 -5.62 5.06
C ASP A 82 -8.06 -6.50 4.00
N ALA A 83 -7.05 -5.93 3.34
CA ALA A 83 -6.13 -6.63 2.47
C ALA A 83 -4.81 -5.85 2.40
N ALA A 84 -3.70 -6.58 2.33
CA ALA A 84 -2.38 -6.01 2.18
C ALA A 84 -1.45 -6.96 1.42
N GLU A 85 -0.54 -6.39 0.64
CA GLU A 85 0.47 -7.13 -0.14
C GLU A 85 1.79 -6.40 -0.06
N ARG A 86 2.89 -7.13 0.11
CA ARG A 86 4.23 -6.54 0.01
C ARG A 86 4.48 -6.18 -1.46
N ALA A 87 5.22 -5.10 -1.70
CA ALA A 87 5.48 -4.63 -3.08
C ALA A 87 6.15 -5.68 -3.98
N GLU A 88 6.79 -6.70 -3.39
CA GLU A 88 7.41 -7.82 -4.10
C GLU A 88 6.46 -8.97 -4.46
N GLU A 89 5.32 -9.07 -3.79
CA GLU A 89 4.28 -10.07 -4.04
C GLU A 89 3.33 -9.61 -5.17
N ILE A 90 3.40 -8.34 -5.58
CA ILE A 90 2.50 -7.74 -6.56
C ILE A 90 2.84 -8.20 -7.98
N ASP A 91 1.92 -8.95 -8.59
CA ASP A 91 1.94 -9.25 -10.01
C ASP A 91 1.43 -8.05 -10.84
N LEU A 92 2.36 -7.44 -11.60
CA LEU A 92 2.08 -6.28 -12.45
C LEU A 92 1.12 -6.60 -13.61
N ALA A 93 1.25 -7.77 -14.24
CA ALA A 93 0.41 -8.13 -15.37
C ALA A 93 -1.03 -8.33 -14.90
N ARG A 94 -1.20 -9.09 -13.82
CA ARG A 94 -2.52 -9.29 -13.18
C ARG A 94 -3.14 -7.99 -12.70
N ALA A 95 -2.33 -7.07 -12.16
CA ALA A 95 -2.81 -5.77 -11.71
C ALA A 95 -3.27 -4.88 -12.89
N GLU A 96 -2.56 -4.88 -14.02
CA GLU A 96 -2.96 -4.14 -15.22
C GLU A 96 -4.24 -4.71 -15.84
N GLU A 97 -4.35 -6.04 -15.96
CA GLU A 97 -5.59 -6.65 -16.43
C GLU A 97 -6.78 -6.32 -15.54
N ALA A 98 -6.59 -6.34 -14.21
CA ALA A 98 -7.64 -5.96 -13.27
C ALA A 98 -8.09 -4.51 -13.46
N ARG A 99 -7.14 -3.60 -13.73
CA ARG A 99 -7.41 -2.20 -14.06
C ARG A 99 -8.23 -2.08 -15.34
N GLN A 100 -7.81 -2.76 -16.41
CA GLN A 100 -8.51 -2.72 -17.70
C GLN A 100 -9.94 -3.27 -17.60
N ARG A 101 -10.12 -4.40 -16.89
CA ARG A 101 -11.46 -4.96 -16.63
C ARG A 101 -12.34 -4.01 -15.83
N ALA A 102 -11.79 -3.34 -14.81
CA ALA A 102 -12.54 -2.38 -14.02
C ALA A 102 -12.96 -1.14 -14.84
N LEU A 103 -12.05 -0.63 -15.69
CA LEU A 103 -12.35 0.48 -16.61
C LEU A 103 -13.43 0.12 -17.63
N ALA A 104 -13.36 -1.08 -18.23
CA ALA A 104 -14.36 -1.57 -19.16
C ALA A 104 -15.76 -1.59 -18.51
N ARG A 105 -15.87 -2.15 -17.31
CA ARG A 105 -17.13 -2.17 -16.55
C ARG A 105 -17.68 -0.79 -16.22
N LEU A 106 -16.82 0.19 -15.93
CA LEU A 106 -17.27 1.56 -15.65
C LEU A 106 -17.74 2.31 -16.91
N ARG A 107 -17.25 1.93 -18.09
CA ARG A 107 -17.67 2.47 -19.38
C ARG A 107 -19.01 1.89 -19.84
N GLU A 108 -19.28 0.64 -19.50
CA GLU A 108 -20.58 0.03 -19.76
C GLU A 108 -21.69 0.76 -18.97
N ARG A 109 -22.66 1.33 -19.69
CA ARG A 109 -23.83 2.01 -19.11
C ARG A 109 -25.00 1.05 -18.88
N ARG A 110 -24.71 -0.13 -18.34
CA ARG A 110 -25.75 -1.13 -18.02
C ARG A 110 -26.23 -0.96 -16.57
N ALA A 111 -27.53 -1.16 -16.36
CA ALA A 111 -28.19 -0.92 -15.07
C ALA A 111 -27.84 -1.96 -13.99
N ASP A 112 -27.31 -3.13 -14.38
CA ASP A 112 -26.92 -4.26 -13.53
C ASP A 112 -25.47 -4.16 -13.02
N ILE A 113 -24.69 -3.20 -13.50
CA ILE A 113 -23.29 -3.04 -13.09
C ILE A 113 -23.22 -2.35 -11.73
N ASP A 114 -22.66 -3.07 -10.76
CA ASP A 114 -22.22 -2.49 -9.49
C ASP A 114 -21.02 -1.56 -9.73
N ARG A 115 -21.33 -0.30 -10.04
CA ARG A 115 -20.34 0.76 -10.29
C ARG A 115 -19.40 0.95 -9.11
N ARG A 116 -19.91 0.86 -7.87
CA ARG A 116 -19.09 1.03 -6.66
C ARG A 116 -18.03 -0.06 -6.59
N ARG A 117 -18.41 -1.31 -6.86
CA ARG A 117 -17.45 -2.43 -6.90
C ARG A 117 -16.41 -2.25 -7.99
N ALA A 118 -16.80 -1.76 -9.16
CA ALA A 118 -15.87 -1.50 -10.26
C ALA A 118 -14.91 -0.34 -9.94
N GLU A 119 -15.37 0.74 -9.31
CA GLU A 119 -14.54 1.84 -8.80
C GLU A 119 -13.52 1.37 -7.76
N MET A 120 -13.97 0.54 -6.81
CA MET A 120 -13.09 -0.04 -5.79
C MET A 120 -12.03 -0.96 -6.40
N ALA A 121 -12.41 -1.79 -7.38
CA ALA A 121 -11.47 -2.64 -8.11
C ALA A 121 -10.44 -1.81 -8.89
N LEU A 122 -10.88 -0.73 -9.54
CA LEU A 122 -10.01 0.21 -10.23
C LEU A 122 -9.01 0.87 -9.26
N ARG A 123 -9.49 1.36 -8.12
CA ARG A 123 -8.65 1.98 -7.09
C ARG A 123 -7.60 1.01 -6.56
N ARG A 124 -7.99 -0.22 -6.21
CA ARG A 124 -7.06 -1.28 -5.76
C ARG A 124 -5.98 -1.59 -6.80
N SER A 125 -6.37 -1.82 -8.05
CA SER A 125 -5.43 -2.11 -9.14
C SER A 125 -4.45 -0.95 -9.39
N THR A 126 -4.92 0.29 -9.29
CA THR A 126 -4.08 1.49 -9.49
C THR A 126 -3.04 1.63 -8.39
N VAL A 127 -3.41 1.40 -7.14
CA VAL A 127 -2.48 1.39 -6.00
C VAL A 127 -1.42 0.29 -6.16
N ARG A 128 -1.82 -0.94 -6.53
CA ARG A 128 -0.86 -2.03 -6.81
C ARG A 128 0.17 -1.63 -7.86
N LEU A 129 -0.29 -1.12 -9.01
CA LEU A 129 0.58 -0.70 -10.11
C LEU A 129 1.52 0.43 -9.68
N ALA A 130 1.02 1.44 -8.96
CA ALA A 130 1.83 2.57 -8.50
C ALA A 130 2.97 2.09 -7.57
N VAL A 131 2.65 1.25 -6.59
CA VAL A 131 3.62 0.73 -5.62
C VAL A 131 4.65 -0.19 -6.29
N ALA A 132 4.20 -1.13 -7.13
CA ALA A 132 5.10 -2.06 -7.81
C ALA A 132 6.04 -1.35 -8.79
N ARG A 133 5.55 -0.34 -9.54
CA ARG A 133 6.39 0.47 -10.44
C ARG A 133 7.41 1.30 -9.66
N LYS A 134 7.00 1.92 -8.56
CA LYS A 134 7.89 2.70 -7.68
C LYS A 134 9.00 1.84 -7.09
N ARG A 135 8.71 0.60 -6.68
CA ARG A 135 9.73 -0.36 -6.24
C ARG A 135 10.74 -0.66 -7.35
N ARG A 136 10.29 -1.02 -8.56
CA ARG A 136 11.18 -1.29 -9.71
C ARG A 136 12.13 -0.13 -10.02
N ALA A 137 11.61 1.10 -10.01
CA ALA A 137 12.41 2.30 -10.24
C ALA A 137 13.51 2.49 -9.19
N ARG A 138 13.24 2.13 -7.93
CA ARG A 138 14.22 2.21 -6.83
C ARG A 138 15.26 1.10 -6.84
N THR A 139 14.91 -0.12 -7.25
CA THR A 139 15.82 -1.27 -7.21
C THR A 139 16.74 -1.37 -8.43
N GLY A 140 16.65 -0.45 -9.41
CA GLY A 140 17.51 -0.45 -10.60
C GLY A 140 17.28 -1.63 -11.56
N VAL A 141 16.27 -2.48 -11.31
CA VAL A 141 15.93 -3.63 -12.15
C VAL A 141 14.90 -3.19 -13.20
N GLY A 142 15.43 -2.63 -14.31
CA GLY A 142 14.91 -2.66 -15.68
C GLY A 142 13.41 -2.44 -15.95
N GLY A 143 13.09 -1.30 -16.56
CA GLY A 143 12.00 -1.14 -17.52
C GLY A 143 12.47 -0.19 -18.64
N PRO A 144 12.07 -0.38 -19.91
CA PRO A 144 12.57 0.43 -21.03
C PRO A 144 12.24 1.91 -20.84
N PRO A 145 13.02 2.84 -21.44
CA PRO A 145 12.74 4.26 -21.37
C PRO A 145 11.30 4.54 -21.82
N LEU A 146 10.65 5.49 -21.14
CA LEU A 146 9.37 6.05 -21.57
C LEU A 146 9.51 6.45 -23.04
N PRO A 147 8.56 6.11 -23.93
CA PRO A 147 8.61 6.59 -25.31
C PRO A 147 8.67 8.12 -25.26
N GLU A 148 9.74 8.67 -25.82
CA GLU A 148 9.92 10.10 -25.98
C GLU A 148 8.67 10.67 -26.64
N ALA A 149 8.15 11.76 -26.05
CA ALA A 149 7.09 12.53 -26.68
C ALA A 149 7.60 12.97 -28.05
N GLN A 150 7.03 12.39 -29.11
CA GLN A 150 7.30 12.83 -30.47
C GLN A 150 6.76 14.26 -30.66
N PRO A 151 7.45 15.08 -31.48
CA PRO A 151 7.20 16.52 -31.60
C PRO A 151 5.81 16.88 -32.13
#